data_AF-A0ABD5WPM6-F1
#
_entry.id   AF-A0ABD5WPM6-F1
#
_cell.length_a   1.000
_cell.length_b   1.000
_cell.length_c   1.000
_cell.angle_alpha   90.00
_cell.angle_beta   90.00
_cell.angle_gamma   90.00
#
_symmetry.space_group_name_H-M   'P 1'
#
loop_
_entity.id
_entity.type
_entity.pdbx_description
1 polymer ?
#
loop_
_entity_poly.entity_id
_entity_poly.type
_entity_poly.pdbx_seq_one_letter_code
_entity_poly.pdbx_strand_id
1 'polypeptide(L)' 'MSEGGDSGSPVFRDETGELVGLLFAGSANQTIFNKAANVEAALGVELLTAEASADAT' A
#
# COMPACT_ATOMS: atom_id res chain seq x y z
N MET A 1 6.07 12.67 8.88
CA MET A 1 5.74 11.50 9.71
C MET A 1 4.25 11.25 9.67
N SER A 2 3.83 10.02 9.94
CA SER A 2 2.40 9.68 10.00
C SER A 2 1.78 10.03 11.35
N GLU A 3 0.50 10.38 11.32
CA GLU A 3 -0.32 10.68 12.49
C GLU A 3 -1.42 9.62 12.69
N GLY A 4 -2.11 9.72 13.83
CA GLY A 4 -3.26 8.86 14.09
C GLY A 4 -4.36 9.12 13.07
N GLY A 5 -4.75 8.08 12.33
CA GLY A 5 -5.73 8.15 11.25
C GLY A 5 -5.15 7.85 9.86
N ASP A 6 -3.82 7.90 9.70
CA ASP A 6 -3.20 7.61 8.40
C ASP A 6 -3.12 6.11 8.08
N SER A 7 -3.31 5.23 9.08
CA SER A 7 -3.19 3.77 8.92
C SER A 7 -4.02 3.25 7.75
N GLY A 8 -3.41 2.43 6.90
CA GLY A 8 -4.00 1.91 5.67
C GLY A 8 -3.70 2.75 4.43
N SER A 9 -3.15 3.95 4.57
CA SER A 9 -2.77 4.80 3.42
C SER A 9 -1.65 4.15 2.59
N PRO A 10 -1.65 4.35 1.26
CA PRO A 10 -0.57 3.87 0.40
C PRO A 10 0.75 4.58 0.69
N VAL A 11 1.84 3.82 0.65
CA VAL A 11 3.21 4.33 0.82
C VAL A 11 3.93 4.19 -0.52
N PHE A 12 4.45 5.31 -1.04
CA PHE A 12 5.15 5.37 -2.31
C PHE A 12 6.65 5.63 -2.11
N ARG A 13 7.48 5.12 -3.03
CA ARG A 13 8.88 5.50 -3.14
C ARG A 13 8.99 6.80 -3.92
N ASP A 14 9.48 7.87 -3.30
CA ASP A 14 9.52 9.22 -3.87
C ASP A 14 10.16 9.29 -5.26
N GLU A 15 11.27 8.58 -5.46
CA GLU A 15 12.05 8.65 -6.70
C GLU A 15 11.36 7.97 -7.90
N THR A 16 10.60 6.91 -7.65
CA THR A 16 10.03 6.05 -8.70
C THR A 16 8.52 6.15 -8.80
N GLY A 17 7.84 6.69 -7.78
CA GLY A 17 6.38 6.64 -7.66
C GLY A 17 5.83 5.23 -7.41
N GLU A 18 6.70 4.27 -7.08
CA GLU A 18 6.30 2.87 -6.85
C GLU A 18 5.53 2.73 -5.53
N LEU A 19 4.36 2.08 -5.58
CA LEU A 19 3.63 1.67 -4.38
C LEU A 19 4.36 0.53 -3.69
N VAL A 20 4.92 0.78 -2.49
CA VAL A 20 5.71 -0.22 -1.75
C VAL A 20 4.91 -0.91 -0.64
N GLY A 21 3.77 -0.35 -0.24
CA GLY A 21 2.94 -0.95 0.79
C GLY A 21 1.87 -0.05 1.39
N LEU A 22 1.34 -0.49 2.54
CA LEU A 22 0.30 0.19 3.28
C LEU A 22 0.81 0.60 4.65
N LEU A 23 0.60 1.85 5.02
CA LEU A 23 1.00 2.38 6.33
C LEU A 23 0.35 1.55 7.43
N PHE A 24 1.15 1.05 8.36
CA PHE A 24 0.65 0.28 9.50
C PHE A 24 0.63 1.16 10.75
N ALA A 25 1.80 1.67 11.13
CA ALA A 25 1.99 2.48 12.32
C ALA A 25 3.11 3.50 12.07
N GLY A 26 3.17 4.51 12.91
CA GLY A 26 4.31 5.40 12.93
C GLY A 26 4.37 6.26 14.17
N SER A 27 5.44 7.03 14.22
CA SER A 27 5.78 7.98 15.27
C SER A 27 6.37 9.23 14.64
N ALA A 28 6.79 10.17 15.49
CA ALA A 28 7.53 11.35 15.05
C ALA A 28 8.90 11.05 14.42
N ASN A 29 9.43 9.82 14.45
CA ASN A 29 10.75 9.57 13.86
C ASN A 29 10.79 8.37 12.91
N GLN A 30 9.71 7.56 12.89
CA GLN A 30 9.72 6.31 12.14
C GLN A 30 8.32 5.95 11.69
N THR A 31 8.25 5.37 10.50
CA THR A 31 7.04 4.79 9.92
C THR A 31 7.29 3.32 9.63
N ILE A 32 6.32 2.48 9.99
CA ILE A 32 6.28 1.06 9.72
C ILE A 32 5.12 0.81 8.76
N PHE A 33 5.36 0.03 7.70
CA PHE A 33 4.36 -0.32 6.71
C PHE A 33 4.40 -1.81 6.37
N ASN A 34 3.27 -2.35 5.93
CA ASN A 34 3.18 -3.69 5.39
C ASN A 34 3.53 -3.65 3.91
N LYS A 35 4.51 -4.46 3.47
CA LYS A 35 4.87 -4.55 2.04
C LYS A 35 3.67 -5.00 1.22
N ALA A 36 3.40 -4.33 0.09
CA ALA A 36 2.27 -4.65 -0.79
C ALA A 36 2.26 -6.14 -1.18
N ALA A 37 3.40 -6.67 -1.62
CA ALA A 37 3.55 -8.08 -1.99
C ALA A 37 3.18 -9.07 -0.86
N ASN A 38 3.41 -8.72 0.41
CA ASN A 38 3.02 -9.57 1.53
C ASN A 38 1.50 -9.55 1.74
N VAL A 39 0.85 -8.40 1.53
CA VAL A 39 -0.59 -8.25 1.63
C VAL A 39 -1.29 -9.01 0.50
N GLU A 40 -0.80 -8.87 -0.74
CA GLU A 40 -1.27 -9.61 -1.91
C GLU A 40 -1.19 -11.12 -1.69
N ALA A 41 -0.03 -11.63 -1.26
CA ALA A 41 0.17 -13.05 -1.01
C ALA A 41 -0.69 -13.59 0.14
N ALA A 42 -0.87 -12.81 1.22
CA ALA A 42 -1.66 -13.24 2.37
C ALA A 42 -3.17 -13.27 2.09
N LEU A 43 -3.66 -12.38 1.22
CA LEU A 43 -5.10 -12.23 0.93
C LEU A 43 -5.51 -12.88 -0.40
N GLY A 44 -4.56 -13.28 -1.25
CA GLY A 44 -4.84 -13.81 -2.59
C GLY A 44 -5.42 -12.74 -3.53
N VAL A 45 -4.95 -11.51 -3.41
CA VAL A 45 -5.39 -10.36 -4.23
C VAL A 45 -4.22 -9.78 -5.02
N GLU A 46 -4.53 -9.00 -6.04
CA GLU A 46 -3.55 -8.28 -6.87
C GLU A 46 -3.90 -6.79 -6.91
N LEU A 47 -2.89 -5.93 -6.96
CA LEU A 47 -3.06 -4.50 -7.19
C LEU A 47 -3.67 -4.21 -8.56
N LEU A 48 -4.77 -3.44 -8.57
CA LEU A 48 -5.33 -2.90 -9.80
C LEU A 48 -4.44 -1.75 -10.30
N THR A 49 -3.77 -1.97 -11.43
CA THR A 49 -2.89 -0.98 -12.10
C THR A 49 -3.55 -0.30 -13.29
N ALA A 50 -4.72 -0.79 -13.69
CA ALA A 50 -5.64 -0.20 -14.65
C ALA A 50 -7.06 -0.51 -14.19
N GLU A 51 -8.03 0.25 -14.69
CA GLU A 51 -9.45 -0.08 -14.50
C GLU A 51 -9.70 -1.51 -14.98
N ALA A 52 -10.35 -2.32 -14.14
CA ALA A 52 -10.74 -3.66 -14.53
C ALA A 52 -11.69 -3.54 -15.73
N SER A 53 -11.31 -4.11 -16.88
CA SER A 53 -12.21 -4.17 -18.02
C SER A 53 -13.47 -4.93 -17.58
N ALA A 54 -14.64 -4.32 -17.76
CA ALA A 54 -15.94 -4.88 -17.38
C ALA A 54 -16.34 -6.18 -18.13
N ASP A 55 -15.42 -6.78 -18.88
CA ASP A 55 -15.62 -7.94 -19.74
C ASP A 55 -15.09 -9.25 -19.14
N ALA A 56 -14.77 -9.25 -17.84
CA ALA A 56 -14.49 -10.48 -17.09
C ALA A 56 -15.79 -11.08 -16.55
N THR A 57 -16.76 -11.38 -17.42
CA THR A 57 -17.90 -12.29 -17.12
C THR A 57 -18.43 -12.93 -18.40
#